data_AF-A0A249LGS3-F1
#
_entry.id   AF-A0A249LGS3-F1
#
_cell.length_a   1.000
_cell.length_b   1.000
_cell.length_c   1.000
_cell.angle_alpha   90.00
_cell.angle_beta   90.00
_cell.angle_gamma   90.00
#
_symmetry.space_group_name_H-M   'P 1'
#
loop_
_entity.id
_entity.type
_entity.pdbx_description
1 polymer ?
#
loop_
_entity_poly.entity_id
_entity_poly.type
_entity_poly.pdbx_seq_one_letter_code
_entity_poly.pdbx_strand_id
1 'polypeptide(L)'
;MKIAQATVQTSIDDIMAERDTVDTSQMQLATGEELNRAQMRFHILTELLIEIGTKVKITVSKAEIDTRRASITEQVGGPTGLPAALVGAGIAAKDFDQYLQGIIIAEKLGQALQATGVAEDQIGAAIQKLVVDTANEKKVTVNPRFGVWDSATADVVPADSAGSAVTPSNK
;
A
#
# COMPACT_ATOMS: atom_id res chain seq x y z
N MET A 1 12.19 0.55 10.67
CA MET A 1 11.00 1.35 10.34
C MET A 1 9.83 0.66 10.99
N LYS A 2 8.88 1.43 11.51
CA LYS A 2 7.70 0.90 12.19
C LYS A 2 6.52 1.83 11.90
N ILE A 3 5.41 1.26 11.46
CA ILE A 3 4.14 1.97 11.33
C ILE A 3 3.40 1.87 12.66
N ALA A 4 2.86 3.00 13.13
CA ALA A 4 2.06 3.00 14.36
C ALA A 4 0.74 2.26 14.13
N GLN A 5 0.37 1.41 15.09
CA GLN A 5 -0.90 0.68 15.04
C GLN A 5 -2.10 1.65 14.91
N ALA A 6 -2.05 2.78 15.61
CA ALA A 6 -3.11 3.79 15.55
C ALA A 6 -3.30 4.34 14.13
N THR A 7 -2.22 4.61 13.39
CA THR A 7 -2.28 5.07 12.00
C THR A 7 -3.06 4.08 11.11
N VAL A 8 -2.72 2.80 11.23
CA VAL A 8 -3.39 1.74 10.47
C VAL A 8 -4.86 1.59 10.89
N GLN A 9 -5.13 1.64 12.20
CA GLN A 9 -6.50 1.53 12.71
C GLN A 9 -7.39 2.68 12.23
N THR A 10 -6.89 3.92 12.24
CA THR A 10 -7.66 5.05 11.71
C THR A 10 -7.95 4.88 10.22
N SER A 11 -7.01 4.39 9.41
CA SER A 11 -7.28 4.10 8.00
C SER A 11 -8.37 3.04 7.82
N ILE A 12 -8.35 1.99 8.63
CA ILE A 12 -9.38 0.94 8.61
C ILE A 12 -10.74 1.52 8.98
N ASP A 13 -10.80 2.31 10.05
CA ASP A 13 -12.03 2.93 10.54
C ASP A 13 -12.63 3.87 9.49
N ASP A 14 -11.80 4.68 8.84
CA ASP A 14 -12.23 5.59 7.76
C ASP A 14 -12.75 4.82 6.53
N ILE A 15 -12.09 3.72 6.13
CA ILE A 15 -12.56 2.87 5.03
C ILE A 15 -13.91 2.24 5.38
N MET A 16 -14.07 1.76 6.61
CA MET A 16 -15.32 1.16 7.07
C MET A 16 -16.44 2.20 7.11
N ALA A 17 -16.17 3.41 7.58
CA ALA A 17 -17.14 4.50 7.58
C ALA A 17 -17.55 4.91 6.16
N GLU A 18 -16.60 4.98 5.22
CA GLU A 18 -16.91 5.33 3.82
C GLU A 18 -17.67 4.21 3.08
N ARG A 19 -17.49 2.95 3.47
CA ARG A 19 -18.30 1.84 2.92
C ARG A 19 -19.79 2.00 3.21
N ASP A 20 -20.14 2.65 4.33
CA ASP A 20 -21.54 2.90 4.70
C ASP A 20 -22.18 4.03 3.86
N THR A 21 -21.39 4.80 3.11
CA THR A 21 -21.86 5.95 2.31
C THR A 21 -22.02 5.64 0.81
N VAL A 22 -21.53 4.48 0.35
CA VAL A 22 -21.52 4.08 -1.06
C VAL A 22 -22.16 2.71 -1.29
N ASP A 23 -22.61 2.43 -2.51
CA ASP A 23 -23.09 1.08 -2.87
C ASP A 23 -21.92 0.11 -3.01
N THR A 24 -21.75 -0.77 -2.03
CA THR A 24 -20.70 -1.80 -2.04
C THR A 24 -21.19 -3.16 -2.54
N SER A 25 -22.46 -3.30 -2.96
CA SER A 25 -23.07 -4.61 -3.25
C SER A 25 -22.39 -5.39 -4.37
N GLN A 26 -21.75 -4.68 -5.31
CA GLN A 26 -21.01 -5.25 -6.43
C GLN A 26 -19.48 -5.27 -6.21
N MET A 27 -19.00 -4.87 -5.04
CA MET A 27 -17.57 -4.76 -4.76
C MET A 27 -17.03 -6.01 -4.06
N GLN A 28 -15.85 -6.46 -4.49
CA GLN A 28 -15.08 -7.49 -3.79
C GLN A 28 -14.10 -6.82 -2.83
N LEU A 29 -14.56 -6.57 -1.61
CA LEU A 29 -13.82 -5.79 -0.61
C LEU A 29 -13.14 -6.69 0.41
N ALA A 30 -11.86 -6.43 0.68
CA ALA A 30 -11.17 -7.04 1.81
C ALA A 30 -11.85 -6.68 3.14
N THR A 31 -11.91 -7.64 4.08
CA THR A 31 -12.51 -7.46 5.41
C THR A 31 -11.66 -8.14 6.49
N GLY A 32 -11.96 -7.84 7.76
CA GLY A 32 -11.31 -8.49 8.90
C GLY A 32 -9.78 -8.43 8.85
N GLU A 33 -9.13 -9.58 9.06
CA GLU A 33 -7.67 -9.69 9.04
C GLU A 33 -7.03 -9.37 7.70
N GLU A 34 -7.74 -9.60 6.59
CA GLU A 34 -7.26 -9.25 5.25
C GLU A 34 -7.18 -7.74 5.06
N LEU A 35 -8.22 -7.01 5.46
CA LEU A 35 -8.20 -5.54 5.44
C LEU A 35 -7.08 -5.00 6.34
N ASN A 36 -6.95 -5.55 7.56
CA ASN A 36 -5.92 -5.14 8.51
C ASN A 36 -4.51 -5.29 7.91
N ARG A 37 -4.24 -6.44 7.28
CA ARG A 37 -2.99 -6.71 6.56
C ARG A 37 -2.78 -5.76 5.39
N ALA A 38 -3.79 -5.58 4.55
CA ALA A 38 -3.73 -4.71 3.38
C ALA A 38 -3.39 -3.27 3.78
N GLN A 39 -3.99 -2.74 4.85
CA GLN A 39 -3.69 -1.40 5.33
C GLN A 39 -2.28 -1.28 5.91
N MET A 40 -1.80 -2.27 6.67
CA MET A 40 -0.40 -2.28 7.14
C MET A 40 0.58 -2.31 5.96
N ARG A 41 0.32 -3.18 4.96
CA ARG A 41 1.11 -3.28 3.72
C ARG A 41 1.13 -1.94 2.98
N PHE A 42 -0.03 -1.31 2.78
CA PHE A 42 -0.16 0.00 2.13
C PHE A 42 0.74 1.05 2.77
N HIS A 43 0.68 1.20 4.10
CA HIS A 43 1.48 2.18 4.83
C HIS A 43 2.98 1.88 4.73
N ILE A 44 3.39 0.62 4.87
CA ILE A 44 4.80 0.23 4.75
C ILE A 44 5.34 0.53 3.34
N LEU A 45 4.64 0.08 2.29
CA LEU A 45 5.11 0.24 0.92
C LEU A 45 5.19 1.71 0.52
N THR A 46 4.21 2.52 0.92
CA THR A 46 4.21 3.95 0.63
C THR A 46 5.38 4.66 1.32
N GLU A 47 5.63 4.38 2.60
CA GLU A 47 6.78 4.93 3.32
C GLU A 47 8.13 4.46 2.73
N LEU A 48 8.22 3.20 2.29
CA LEU A 48 9.42 2.69 1.62
C LEU A 48 9.69 3.41 0.28
N LEU A 49 8.65 3.68 -0.51
CA LEU A 49 8.78 4.45 -1.75
C LEU A 49 9.25 5.89 -1.45
N ILE A 50 8.68 6.54 -0.44
CA ILE A 50 9.10 7.89 0.01
C ILE A 50 10.57 7.90 0.43
N GLU A 51 11.01 6.89 1.17
CA GLU A 51 12.41 6.74 1.59
C GLU A 51 13.35 6.52 0.40
N ILE A 52 12.95 5.69 -0.58
CA ILE A 52 13.71 5.50 -1.82
C ILE A 52 13.81 6.82 -2.58
N GLY A 53 12.67 7.50 -2.80
CA GLY A 53 12.62 8.78 -3.50
C GLY A 53 13.56 9.80 -2.87
N THR A 54 13.55 9.89 -1.53
CA THR A 54 14.45 10.78 -0.77
C THR A 54 15.92 10.45 -1.03
N LYS A 55 16.31 9.17 -0.99
CA LYS A 55 17.70 8.73 -1.24
C LYS A 55 18.19 9.09 -2.64
N VAL A 56 17.33 8.93 -3.65
CA VAL A 56 17.66 9.21 -5.05
C VAL A 56 17.29 10.63 -5.50
N LYS A 57 16.91 11.49 -4.55
CA LYS A 57 16.54 12.90 -4.77
C LYS A 57 15.35 13.08 -5.73
N ILE A 58 14.47 12.09 -5.80
CA ILE A 58 13.15 12.23 -6.41
C ILE A 58 12.23 12.88 -5.37
N THR A 59 11.73 14.06 -5.70
CA THR A 59 10.72 14.77 -4.91
C THR A 59 9.38 14.77 -5.64
N VAL A 60 8.31 14.88 -4.87
CA VAL A 60 6.95 15.07 -5.38
C VAL A 60 6.43 16.39 -4.84
N SER A 61 6.00 17.25 -5.74
CA SER A 61 5.41 18.54 -5.39
C SER A 61 3.91 18.43 -5.13
N LYS A 62 3.37 19.39 -4.38
CA LYS A 62 1.92 19.56 -4.18
C LYS A 62 1.16 19.66 -5.51
N ALA A 63 1.75 20.35 -6.50
CA ALA A 63 1.13 20.52 -7.82
C ALA A 63 1.00 19.21 -8.59
N GLU A 64 1.99 18.31 -8.47
CA GLU A 64 1.92 16.98 -9.09
C GLU A 64 0.85 16.11 -8.45
N ILE A 65 0.73 16.16 -7.11
CA ILE A 65 -0.33 15.48 -6.37
C ILE A 65 -1.70 16.01 -6.80
N ASP A 66 -1.88 17.33 -6.85
CA ASP A 66 -3.17 17.94 -7.24
C ASP A 66 -3.52 17.63 -8.70
N THR A 67 -2.54 17.63 -9.60
CA THR A 67 -2.73 17.23 -11.01
C THR A 67 -3.16 15.78 -11.11
N ARG A 68 -2.49 14.87 -10.40
CA ARG A 68 -2.85 13.45 -10.41
C ARG A 68 -4.22 13.22 -9.76
N ARG A 69 -4.53 13.93 -8.67
CA ARG A 69 -5.82 13.88 -8.00
C ARG A 69 -6.95 14.27 -8.95
N ALA A 70 -6.81 15.40 -9.64
CA ALA A 70 -7.77 15.87 -10.62
C ALA A 70 -7.99 14.83 -11.73
N SER A 71 -6.91 14.28 -12.28
CA SER A 71 -6.97 13.24 -13.32
C SER A 71 -7.70 11.98 -12.85
N ILE A 72 -7.37 11.44 -11.68
CA ILE A 72 -8.06 10.26 -11.12
C ILE A 72 -9.52 10.59 -10.83
N THR A 73 -9.80 11.76 -10.27
CA THR A 73 -11.16 12.20 -9.94
C THR A 73 -12.02 12.26 -11.19
N GLU A 74 -11.50 12.77 -12.30
CA GLU A 74 -12.20 12.78 -13.59
C GLU A 74 -12.46 11.37 -14.12
N GLN A 75 -11.45 10.48 -14.07
CA GLN A 75 -11.55 9.09 -14.55
C GLN A 75 -12.61 8.27 -13.82
N VAL A 76 -12.84 8.56 -12.54
CA VAL A 76 -13.81 7.84 -11.71
C VAL A 76 -15.20 8.47 -11.71
N GLY A 77 -15.48 9.41 -12.62
CA GLY A 77 -16.81 10.04 -12.75
C GLY A 77 -16.98 11.31 -11.92
N GLY A 78 -15.88 12.00 -11.60
CA GLY A 78 -15.85 13.24 -10.84
C GLY A 78 -15.85 13.04 -9.33
N PRO A 79 -16.00 14.13 -8.55
CA PRO A 79 -15.96 14.10 -7.09
C PRO A 79 -16.99 13.14 -6.47
N THR A 80 -18.14 12.93 -7.12
CA THR A 80 -19.19 12.02 -6.64
C THR A 80 -18.78 10.55 -6.77
N GLY A 81 -18.00 10.18 -7.79
CA GLY A 81 -17.54 8.80 -7.99
C GLY A 81 -16.26 8.46 -7.20
N LEU A 82 -15.53 9.47 -6.74
CA LEU A 82 -14.27 9.28 -6.02
C LEU A 82 -14.41 8.43 -4.74
N PRO A 83 -15.40 8.64 -3.84
CA PRO A 83 -15.55 7.81 -2.65
C PRO A 83 -15.67 6.32 -2.96
N ALA A 84 -16.52 5.96 -3.92
CA ALA A 84 -16.71 4.56 -4.33
C ALA A 84 -15.43 3.96 -4.92
N ALA A 85 -14.67 4.74 -5.69
CA ALA A 85 -13.38 4.31 -6.24
C ALA A 85 -12.33 4.07 -5.14
N LEU A 86 -12.26 4.96 -4.15
CA LEU A 86 -11.34 4.81 -3.01
C LEU A 86 -11.70 3.60 -2.14
N VAL A 87 -13.00 3.39 -1.86
CA VAL A 87 -13.49 2.20 -1.17
C VAL A 87 -13.13 0.91 -1.92
N GLY A 88 -13.37 0.89 -3.24
CA GLY A 88 -13.02 -0.24 -4.10
C GLY A 88 -11.53 -0.55 -4.11
N ALA A 89 -10.68 0.49 -4.03
CA ALA A 89 -9.23 0.35 -3.92
C ALA A 89 -8.73 0.05 -2.49
N GLY A 90 -9.60 0.12 -1.48
CA GLY A 90 -9.21 -0.01 -0.08
C GLY A 90 -8.31 1.13 0.40
N ILE A 91 -8.56 2.36 -0.06
CA ILE A 91 -7.79 3.55 0.30
C ILE A 91 -8.68 4.45 1.16
N ALA A 92 -8.22 4.78 2.37
CA ALA A 92 -8.91 5.77 3.19
C ALA A 92 -8.77 7.15 2.53
N ALA A 93 -9.83 7.97 2.56
CA ALA A 93 -9.80 9.31 1.96
C ALA A 93 -8.65 10.17 2.48
N LYS A 94 -8.33 10.07 3.77
CA LYS A 94 -7.20 10.79 4.40
C LYS A 94 -5.83 10.36 3.87
N ASP A 95 -5.71 9.13 3.37
CA ASP A 95 -4.45 8.56 2.90
C ASP A 95 -4.28 8.72 1.38
N PHE A 96 -5.27 9.32 0.71
CA PHE A 96 -5.26 9.46 -0.74
C PHE A 96 -4.02 10.22 -1.24
N ASP A 97 -3.63 11.30 -0.57
CA ASP A 97 -2.44 12.07 -0.96
C ASP A 97 -1.15 11.27 -0.84
N GLN A 98 -1.04 10.46 0.21
CA GLN A 98 0.11 9.59 0.43
C GLN A 98 0.17 8.50 -0.66
N TYR A 99 -0.99 7.94 -1.02
CA TYR A 99 -1.11 7.01 -2.14
C TYR A 99 -0.68 7.66 -3.46
N LEU A 100 -1.16 8.87 -3.76
CA LEU A 100 -0.76 9.61 -4.97
C LEU A 100 0.73 9.88 -5.00
N GLN A 101 1.30 10.26 -3.86
CA GLN A 101 2.75 10.46 -3.73
C GLN A 101 3.52 9.16 -4.03
N GLY A 102 3.08 8.02 -3.49
CA GLY A 102 3.68 6.71 -3.76
C GLY A 102 3.67 6.35 -5.25
N ILE A 103 2.54 6.55 -5.94
CA ILE A 103 2.43 6.31 -7.39
C ILE A 103 3.41 7.21 -8.16
N ILE A 104 3.42 8.51 -7.88
CA ILE A 104 4.28 9.46 -8.60
C ILE A 104 5.76 9.12 -8.39
N ILE A 105 6.14 8.69 -7.18
CA ILE A 105 7.51 8.22 -6.92
C ILE A 105 7.83 6.98 -7.75
N ALA A 106 6.96 5.96 -7.74
CA ALA A 106 7.18 4.73 -8.50
C ALA A 106 7.33 5.01 -10.01
N GLU A 107 6.50 5.90 -10.56
CA GLU A 107 6.60 6.32 -11.96
C GLU A 107 7.92 7.03 -12.27
N LYS A 108 8.30 8.02 -11.45
CA LYS A 108 9.58 8.73 -11.61
C LYS A 108 10.79 7.81 -11.44
N LEU A 109 10.72 6.84 -10.54
CA LEU A 109 11.74 5.80 -10.39
C LEU A 109 11.86 4.97 -11.66
N GLY A 110 10.73 4.54 -12.23
CA GLY A 110 10.70 3.81 -13.50
C GLY A 110 11.35 4.59 -14.64
N GLN A 111 11.00 5.87 -14.79
CA GLN A 111 11.61 6.76 -15.78
C GLN A 111 13.13 6.92 -15.56
N ALA A 112 13.57 7.10 -14.31
CA ALA A 112 14.99 7.22 -14.00
C ALA A 112 15.76 5.93 -14.32
N LEU A 113 15.20 4.76 -13.97
CA LEU A 113 15.79 3.46 -14.27
C LEU A 113 15.90 3.24 -15.78
N GLN A 114 14.83 3.56 -16.53
CA GLN A 114 14.84 3.48 -17.99
C GLN A 114 15.92 4.37 -18.60
N ALA A 115 16.08 5.60 -18.09
CA ALA A 115 17.12 6.53 -18.53
C ALA A 115 18.55 6.00 -18.25
N THR A 116 18.72 5.09 -17.28
CA THR A 116 19.99 4.40 -17.03
C THR A 116 20.21 3.15 -17.89
N GLY A 117 19.27 2.82 -18.77
CA GLY A 117 19.35 1.66 -19.67
C GLY A 117 18.68 0.39 -19.16
N VAL A 118 17.91 0.45 -18.08
CA VAL A 118 17.07 -0.68 -17.65
C VAL A 118 15.95 -0.89 -18.68
N ALA A 119 15.81 -2.11 -19.18
CA ALA A 119 14.75 -2.45 -20.14
C ALA A 119 13.36 -2.33 -19.49
N GLU A 120 12.36 -1.95 -20.29
CA GLU A 120 11.01 -1.65 -19.81
C GLU A 120 10.37 -2.81 -19.04
N ASP A 121 10.55 -4.03 -19.52
CA ASP A 121 10.10 -5.28 -18.90
C ASP A 121 10.82 -5.62 -17.59
N GLN A 122 11.96 -4.99 -17.31
CA GLN A 122 12.77 -5.18 -16.10
C GLN A 122 12.56 -4.07 -15.05
N ILE A 123 11.87 -2.97 -15.39
CA ILE A 123 11.65 -1.83 -14.49
C ILE A 123 10.96 -2.27 -13.20
N GLY A 124 9.90 -3.08 -13.30
CA GLY A 124 9.16 -3.55 -12.13
C GLY A 124 10.04 -4.35 -11.15
N ALA A 125 10.86 -5.26 -11.67
CA ALA A 125 11.79 -6.04 -10.86
C ALA A 125 12.88 -5.16 -10.22
N ALA A 126 13.37 -4.15 -10.93
CA ALA A 126 14.34 -3.20 -10.41
C ALA A 126 13.75 -2.35 -9.27
N ILE A 127 12.52 -1.84 -9.41
CA ILE A 127 11.83 -1.12 -8.34
C ILE A 127 11.61 -2.03 -7.13
N GLN A 128 11.13 -3.27 -7.35
CA GLN A 128 10.91 -4.24 -6.28
C GLN A 128 12.21 -4.52 -5.51
N LYS A 129 13.34 -4.65 -6.21
CA LYS A 129 14.65 -4.79 -5.57
C LYS A 129 14.99 -3.59 -4.68
N LEU A 130 14.75 -2.36 -5.14
CA LEU A 130 14.97 -1.15 -4.34
C LEU A 130 14.11 -1.12 -3.07
N VAL A 131 12.84 -1.58 -3.16
CA VAL A 131 11.92 -1.70 -2.02
C VAL A 131 12.44 -2.72 -1.00
N VAL A 132 12.85 -3.91 -1.45
CA VAL A 132 13.43 -4.95 -0.58
C VAL A 132 14.72 -4.46 0.09
N ASP A 133 15.65 -3.91 -0.69
CA ASP A 133 16.93 -3.41 -0.17
C ASP A 133 16.70 -2.30 0.87
N THR A 134 15.79 -1.36 0.59
CA THR A 134 15.44 -0.28 1.52
C THR A 134 14.73 -0.80 2.77
N ALA A 135 13.83 -1.77 2.64
CA ALA A 135 13.15 -2.34 3.79
C ALA A 135 14.10 -3.06 4.75
N ASN A 136 15.07 -3.80 4.20
CA ASN A 136 16.12 -4.45 4.96
C ASN A 136 17.04 -3.44 5.67
N GLU A 137 17.47 -2.40 4.96
CA GLU A 137 18.28 -1.31 5.54
C GLU A 137 17.53 -0.62 6.69
N LYS A 138 16.25 -0.31 6.47
CA LYS A 138 15.40 0.33 7.47
C LYS A 138 15.01 -0.61 8.60
N LYS A 139 15.25 -1.91 8.51
CA LYS A 139 14.82 -2.92 9.48
C LYS A 139 13.32 -2.80 9.75
N VAL A 140 12.51 -2.98 8.70
CA VAL A 140 11.05 -2.96 8.83
C VAL A 140 10.61 -4.02 9.84
N THR A 141 9.66 -3.64 10.69
CA THR A 141 9.03 -4.53 11.66
C THR A 141 7.52 -4.34 11.59
N VAL A 142 6.78 -5.45 11.69
CA VAL A 142 5.31 -5.47 11.66
C VAL A 142 4.81 -5.92 13.02
N ASN A 143 3.77 -5.25 13.52
CA ASN A 143 3.07 -5.71 14.72
C ASN A 143 2.31 -7.02 14.37
N PRO A 144 2.53 -8.14 15.10
CA PRO A 144 1.97 -9.45 14.77
C PRO A 144 0.46 -9.50 14.54
N ARG A 145 -0.31 -8.56 15.10
CA ARG A 145 -1.75 -8.43 14.85
C ARG A 145 -2.11 -8.18 13.37
N PHE A 146 -1.15 -7.70 12.58
CA PHE A 146 -1.29 -7.44 11.16
C PHE A 146 -0.57 -8.49 10.31
N GLY A 147 -0.08 -9.59 10.87
CA GLY A 147 0.65 -10.62 10.14
C GLY A 147 2.17 -10.59 10.36
N VAL A 148 2.89 -11.27 9.47
CA VAL A 148 4.33 -11.49 9.53
C VAL A 148 5.02 -10.73 8.41
N TRP A 149 6.16 -10.12 8.72
CA TRP A 149 6.99 -9.45 7.71
C TRP A 149 7.80 -10.48 6.92
N ASP A 150 7.62 -10.51 5.61
CA ASP A 150 8.48 -11.24 4.67
C ASP A 150 9.53 -10.27 4.11
N SER A 151 10.76 -10.37 4.61
CA SER A 151 11.89 -9.54 4.18
C SER A 151 12.42 -9.87 2.79
N ALA A 152 12.10 -11.03 2.22
CA ALA A 152 12.55 -11.41 0.88
C ALA A 152 11.73 -10.71 -0.20
N THR A 153 10.43 -10.50 0.07
CA THR A 153 9.48 -9.89 -0.86
C THR A 153 9.04 -8.50 -0.44
N ALA A 154 9.50 -8.01 0.73
CA ALA A 154 9.05 -6.77 1.34
C ALA A 154 7.52 -6.69 1.48
N ASP A 155 6.93 -7.79 1.95
CA ASP A 155 5.49 -7.92 2.09
C ASP A 155 5.07 -8.25 3.53
N VAL A 156 3.81 -7.97 3.84
CA VAL A 156 3.12 -8.45 5.03
C VAL A 156 2.28 -9.66 4.63
N VAL A 157 2.69 -10.84 5.09
CA VAL A 157 2.00 -12.11 4.84
C VAL A 157 1.14 -12.49 6.05
N PRO A 158 0.11 -13.34 5.89
CA PRO A 158 -0.62 -13.88 7.03
C PRO A 158 0.35 -14.49 8.05
N ALA A 159 0.10 -14.25 9.34
CA ALA A 159 0.64 -15.14 10.34
C ALA A 159 -0.03 -16.50 10.12
N ASP A 160 0.74 -17.55 9.89
CA ASP A 160 0.21 -18.87 9.62
C ASP A 160 -0.88 -19.21 10.65
N SER A 161 -2.11 -19.42 10.17
CA SER A 161 -3.23 -19.89 11.00
C SER A 161 -3.14 -21.41 11.20
N ALA A 162 -1.93 -21.97 11.26
CA ALA A 162 -1.70 -23.32 11.75
C ALA A 162 -1.78 -23.30 13.29
N GLY A 163 -3.00 -23.22 13.80
CA GLY A 163 -3.29 -23.91 15.05
C GLY A 163 -2.80 -25.34 14.90
N SER A 164 -2.04 -25.82 15.87
CA SER A 164 -1.77 -27.25 16.07
C SER A 164 -3.05 -28.05 16.42
N ALA A 165 -4.19 -27.72 15.80
CA ALA A 165 -5.42 -28.49 15.80
C ALA A 165 -5.41 -29.29 14.49
N VAL A 166 -5.16 -30.60 14.46
CA VAL A 166 -5.50 -31.66 15.40
C VAL A 166 -4.38 -32.71 15.36
N THR A 167 -3.81 -33.05 16.52
CA THR A 167 -3.33 -34.43 16.68
C THR A 167 -4.58 -35.29 16.87
N PRO A 168 -4.89 -36.25 15.99
CA PRO A 168 -5.92 -37.20 16.30
C PRO A 168 -5.49 -37.94 17.56
N SER A 169 -6.30 -37.84 18.61
CA SER A 169 -6.11 -38.65 19.81
C SER A 169 -6.30 -40.10 19.39
N ASN A 170 -5.21 -40.87 19.34
CA ASN A 170 -5.27 -42.31 19.16
C ASN A 170 -6.22 -42.93 20.18
N LYS A 171 -7.25 -43.63 19.69
CA LYS A 171 -7.88 -44.76 20.36
C LYS A 171 -7.98 -45.90 19.36
#